data_AF-A0A7S1LF91-F1
#
_entry.id   AF-A0A7S1LF91-F1
#
_cell.length_a   1.000
_cell.length_b   1.000
_cell.length_c   1.000
_cell.angle_alpha   90.00
_cell.angle_beta   90.00
_cell.angle_gamma   90.00
#
_symmetry.space_group_name_H-M   'P 1'
#
loop_
_entity.id
_entity.type
_entity.pdbx_description
1 polymer ?
#
loop_
_entity_poly.entity_id
_entity_poly.type
_entity_poly.pdbx_seq_one_letter_code
_entity_poly.pdbx_strand_id
1 'polypeptide(L)'
;AESEGPQIDCKAYSHRYYVAGSWTAGKCKPMAPSDEDSSLHRVSVRIGVTGQEWFHIQRDADKSQVLHPAAAAATKSNIPVRGPDSHGEGKYWVIHGPTGDHVTIELQLKDELTVVRVKSAIQGMKTWTSKDNDDWHEFFISRRAMDWDVEPMRRVDASRGEYRCTVTLGDSGIEDFQFVMDRDMEKLLYPHRGFAGLAEGAVCGPDSNGDMLCWRLSGRPGHVYEVALNVHHEDPLKMVWWRKISAELELTDS
;
A
#
# COMPACT_ATOMS: atom_id res chain seq x y z
N ALA A 1 -55.45 -21.83 26.24
CA ALA A 1 -54.43 -20.86 26.67
C ALA A 1 -53.14 -21.26 25.98
N GLU A 2 -52.93 -20.73 24.79
CA GLU A 2 -51.71 -20.95 24.01
C GLU A 2 -50.71 -19.87 24.40
N SER A 3 -49.52 -20.29 24.83
CA SER A 3 -48.44 -19.40 25.21
C SER A 3 -47.72 -18.92 23.96
N GLU A 4 -47.82 -17.62 23.66
CA GLU A 4 -46.98 -16.96 22.66
C GLU A 4 -45.51 -17.02 23.11
N GLY A 5 -44.68 -17.69 22.32
CA GLY A 5 -43.23 -17.69 22.51
C GLY A 5 -42.62 -16.32 22.20
N PRO A 6 -41.45 -15.99 22.77
CA PRO A 6 -40.85 -14.68 22.60
C PRO A 6 -40.48 -14.43 21.14
N GLN A 7 -41.11 -13.40 20.57
CA GLN A 7 -40.86 -12.91 19.22
C GLN A 7 -39.48 -12.22 19.21
N ILE A 8 -38.47 -12.88 18.63
CA ILE A 8 -37.14 -12.30 18.47
C ILE A 8 -37.24 -11.17 17.44
N ASP A 9 -37.20 -9.93 17.91
CA ASP A 9 -37.08 -8.72 17.09
C ASP A 9 -35.71 -8.76 16.39
N CYS A 10 -35.65 -9.38 15.21
CA CYS A 10 -34.49 -9.37 14.32
C CYS A 10 -34.32 -7.97 13.70
N LYS A 11 -34.18 -6.93 14.52
CA LYS A 11 -33.68 -5.63 14.05
C LYS A 11 -32.26 -5.83 13.57
N ALA A 12 -32.10 -5.83 12.25
CA ALA A 12 -30.81 -5.72 11.61
C ALA A 12 -30.08 -4.53 12.23
N TYR A 13 -28.95 -4.80 12.89
CA TYR A 13 -28.16 -3.76 13.53
C TYR A 13 -27.58 -2.85 12.45
N SER A 14 -27.88 -1.55 12.52
CA SER A 14 -27.33 -0.55 11.60
C SER A 14 -26.05 0.04 12.22
N HIS A 15 -24.92 -0.28 11.61
CA HIS A 15 -23.62 0.25 12.02
C HIS A 15 -23.51 1.75 11.74
N ARG A 16 -22.77 2.46 12.59
CA ARG A 16 -22.38 3.86 12.35
C ARG A 16 -20.92 3.91 11.92
N TYR A 17 -20.60 4.86 11.04
CA TYR A 17 -19.25 5.04 10.54
C TYR A 17 -18.70 6.39 10.96
N TYR A 18 -17.42 6.42 11.28
CA TYR A 18 -16.72 7.60 11.77
C TYR A 18 -15.41 7.77 11.01
N VAL A 19 -15.07 9.00 10.64
CA VAL A 19 -13.75 9.31 10.08
C VAL A 19 -12.85 9.84 11.18
N ALA A 20 -11.64 9.29 11.28
CA ALA A 20 -10.57 9.84 12.09
C ALA A 20 -9.44 10.29 11.15
N GLY A 21 -8.92 11.48 11.38
CA GLY A 21 -7.89 12.05 10.51
C GLY A 21 -7.08 13.14 11.20
N SER A 22 -6.12 13.72 10.48
CA SER A 22 -5.24 14.78 10.99
C SER A 22 -6.01 16.01 11.47
N TRP A 23 -7.08 16.42 10.78
CA TRP A 23 -7.91 17.59 11.15
C TRP A 23 -8.68 17.43 12.47
N THR A 24 -8.76 16.21 13.02
CA THR A 24 -9.32 15.95 14.36
C THR A 24 -8.28 15.40 15.34
N ALA A 25 -6.98 15.46 15.01
CA ALA A 25 -5.92 14.81 15.76
C ALA A 25 -6.24 13.32 16.06
N GLY A 26 -6.78 12.61 15.06
CA GLY A 26 -7.19 11.21 15.16
C GLY A 26 -8.49 10.93 15.92
N LYS A 27 -9.22 11.97 16.40
CA LYS A 27 -10.53 11.76 17.03
C LYS A 27 -11.62 11.44 15.99
N CYS A 28 -12.52 10.53 16.32
CA CYS A 28 -13.60 10.10 15.44
C CYS A 28 -14.67 11.19 15.26
N LYS A 29 -14.96 11.54 13.99
CA LYS A 29 -16.07 12.40 13.57
C LYS A 29 -17.12 11.54 12.86
N PRO A 30 -18.40 11.58 13.25
CA PRO A 30 -19.44 10.75 12.63
C PRO A 30 -19.65 11.11 11.15
N MET A 31 -19.92 10.08 10.33
CA MET A 31 -20.39 10.23 8.96
C MET A 31 -21.92 10.20 8.92
N ALA A 32 -22.52 11.12 8.18
CA ALA A 32 -23.97 11.15 8.00
C ALA A 32 -24.39 10.12 6.95
N PRO A 33 -25.35 9.22 7.23
CA PRO A 33 -25.95 8.37 6.20
C PRO A 33 -26.70 9.23 5.16
N SER A 34 -26.82 8.73 3.94
CA SER A 34 -27.62 9.35 2.89
C SER A 34 -29.09 8.98 3.06
N ASP A 35 -29.99 9.95 2.94
CA ASP A 35 -31.44 9.73 2.99
C ASP A 35 -31.94 8.88 1.79
N GLU A 36 -31.24 8.96 0.65
CA GLU A 36 -31.59 8.25 -0.60
C GLU A 36 -30.95 6.85 -0.70
N ASP A 37 -29.82 6.64 -0.02
CA ASP A 37 -29.03 5.40 -0.13
C ASP A 37 -28.43 5.03 1.23
N SER A 38 -29.08 4.11 1.93
CA SER A 38 -28.62 3.63 3.24
C SER A 38 -27.22 3.02 3.25
N SER A 39 -26.67 2.65 2.08
CA SER A 39 -25.30 2.16 1.97
C SER A 39 -24.24 3.26 1.96
N LEU A 40 -24.65 4.52 1.75
CA LEU A 40 -23.77 5.66 1.56
C LEU A 40 -23.69 6.51 2.82
N HIS A 41 -22.48 6.68 3.35
CA HIS A 41 -22.17 7.57 4.46
C HIS A 41 -21.20 8.65 4.01
N ARG A 42 -21.37 9.89 4.47
CA ARG A 42 -20.57 11.04 4.04
C ARG A 42 -20.14 11.95 5.18
N VAL A 43 -18.98 12.59 5.03
CA VAL A 43 -18.54 13.69 5.88
C VAL A 43 -17.76 14.71 5.08
N SER A 44 -18.00 16.00 5.33
CA SER A 44 -17.20 17.07 4.75
C SER A 44 -16.13 17.55 5.74
N VAL A 45 -14.93 17.73 5.22
CA VAL A 45 -13.75 18.17 5.97
C VAL A 45 -13.00 19.23 5.16
N ARG A 46 -12.16 20.02 5.83
CA ARG A 46 -11.41 21.11 5.21
C ARG A 46 -9.92 20.81 5.29
N ILE A 47 -9.21 20.94 4.16
CA ILE A 47 -7.76 20.77 4.12
C ILE A 47 -7.09 21.92 4.88
N GLY A 48 -6.19 21.57 5.80
CA GLY A 48 -5.46 22.52 6.64
C GLY A 48 -4.35 23.26 5.92
N VAL A 49 -3.56 24.00 6.71
CA VAL A 49 -2.46 24.84 6.21
C VAL A 49 -1.27 24.06 5.66
N THR A 50 -1.18 22.76 5.97
CA THR A 50 -0.17 21.84 5.43
C THR A 50 -0.43 21.47 3.97
N GLY A 51 -1.64 21.68 3.46
CA GLY A 51 -2.06 21.21 2.13
C GLY A 51 -2.17 19.69 2.03
N GLN A 52 -2.12 18.97 3.16
CA GLN A 52 -2.16 17.52 3.24
C GLN A 52 -2.90 17.08 4.50
N GLU A 53 -3.79 16.10 4.35
CA GLU A 53 -4.45 15.44 5.46
C GLU A 53 -4.40 13.90 5.28
N TRP A 54 -4.42 13.18 6.40
CA TRP A 54 -4.55 11.72 6.41
C TRP A 54 -5.84 11.31 7.12
N PHE A 55 -6.39 10.14 6.75
CA PHE A 55 -7.56 9.58 7.43
C PHE A 55 -7.70 8.07 7.29
N HIS A 56 -8.51 7.50 8.18
CA HIS A 56 -9.12 6.17 8.06
C HIS A 56 -10.58 6.25 8.52
N ILE A 57 -11.33 5.16 8.34
CA ILE A 57 -12.74 5.09 8.75
C ILE A 57 -12.88 4.00 9.81
N GLN A 58 -13.66 4.23 10.86
CA GLN A 58 -13.95 3.25 11.91
C GLN A 58 -15.42 2.91 11.91
N ARG A 59 -15.72 1.61 11.96
CA ARG A 59 -17.06 1.12 12.26
C ARG A 59 -17.31 1.24 13.76
N ASP A 60 -18.45 1.81 14.13
CA ASP A 60 -18.90 2.03 15.51
C ASP A 60 -17.90 2.73 16.44
N ALA A 61 -16.98 3.52 15.87
CA ALA A 61 -15.87 4.16 16.58
C ALA A 61 -14.96 3.17 17.34
N ASP A 62 -14.87 1.94 16.84
CA ASP A 62 -14.02 0.88 17.36
C ASP A 62 -12.68 0.84 16.62
N LYS A 63 -11.58 0.96 17.37
CA LYS A 63 -10.20 0.92 16.83
C LYS A 63 -9.79 -0.46 16.33
N SER A 64 -10.53 -1.52 16.66
CA SER A 64 -10.34 -2.86 16.12
C SER A 64 -11.16 -3.12 14.85
N GLN A 65 -11.97 -2.17 14.42
CA GLN A 65 -12.84 -2.26 13.24
C GLN A 65 -12.59 -1.11 12.28
N VAL A 66 -11.35 -1.04 11.79
CA VAL A 66 -10.88 0.05 10.92
C VAL A 66 -11.02 -0.38 9.46
N LEU A 67 -11.64 0.48 8.66
CA LEU A 67 -11.52 0.50 7.21
C LEU A 67 -10.32 1.36 6.85
N HIS A 68 -9.38 0.79 6.13
CA HIS A 68 -8.08 1.41 5.82
C HIS A 68 -7.61 1.02 4.42
N PRO A 69 -6.64 1.73 3.83
CA PRO A 69 -5.98 1.25 2.61
C PRO A 69 -5.10 0.04 2.88
N ALA A 70 -4.86 -0.77 1.86
CA ALA A 70 -4.00 -1.94 1.95
C ALA A 70 -2.51 -1.60 2.18
N ALA A 71 -2.06 -0.41 1.74
CA ALA A 71 -0.73 0.15 1.98
C ALA A 71 -0.78 1.42 2.86
N ALA A 72 0.30 1.69 3.59
CA ALA A 72 0.44 2.91 4.37
C ALA A 72 0.53 4.16 3.47
N ALA A 73 0.12 5.31 4.00
CA ALA A 73 0.15 6.61 3.31
C ALA A 73 -0.43 6.59 1.88
N ALA A 74 -1.53 5.86 1.67
CA ALA A 74 -2.06 5.58 0.34
C ALA A 74 -2.60 6.84 -0.35
N THR A 75 -1.93 7.25 -1.43
CA THR A 75 -2.37 8.34 -2.32
C THR A 75 -2.94 7.83 -3.63
N LYS A 76 -2.53 6.64 -4.12
CA LYS A 76 -2.97 6.09 -5.42
C LYS A 76 -4.32 5.39 -5.29
N SER A 77 -5.20 5.57 -6.28
CA SER A 77 -6.57 5.02 -6.29
C SER A 77 -6.66 3.51 -6.54
N ASN A 78 -5.59 2.91 -7.05
CA ASN A 78 -5.51 1.46 -7.25
C ASN A 78 -5.24 0.69 -5.95
N ILE A 79 -4.87 1.34 -4.84
CA ILE A 79 -4.64 0.68 -3.55
C ILE A 79 -6.00 0.21 -2.97
N PRO A 80 -6.20 -1.08 -2.68
CA PRO A 80 -7.49 -1.57 -2.21
C PRO A 80 -7.90 -1.04 -0.84
N VAL A 81 -9.21 -1.00 -0.61
CA VAL A 81 -9.80 -0.83 0.72
C VAL A 81 -9.79 -2.17 1.46
N ARG A 82 -9.36 -2.18 2.72
CA ARG A 82 -9.34 -3.34 3.63
C ARG A 82 -10.13 -3.07 4.89
N GLY A 83 -10.34 -4.11 5.69
CA GLY A 83 -11.17 -4.07 6.88
C GLY A 83 -12.67 -4.25 6.61
N PRO A 84 -13.52 -4.05 7.64
CA PRO A 84 -13.17 -3.54 8.96
C PRO A 84 -12.41 -4.59 9.80
N ASP A 85 -11.17 -4.28 10.19
CA ASP A 85 -10.32 -5.15 11.02
C ASP A 85 -9.28 -4.35 11.84
N SER A 86 -8.42 -5.05 12.60
CA SER A 86 -7.41 -4.45 13.48
C SER A 86 -6.04 -4.22 12.83
N HIS A 87 -5.86 -4.50 11.54
CA HIS A 87 -4.59 -4.37 10.81
C HIS A 87 -4.39 -3.00 10.17
N GLY A 88 -5.23 -2.02 10.53
CA GLY A 88 -5.21 -0.65 10.02
C GLY A 88 -4.25 0.29 10.73
N GLU A 89 -3.53 -0.16 11.76
CA GLU A 89 -2.53 0.67 12.44
C GLU A 89 -1.46 1.15 11.45
N GLY A 90 -1.17 2.45 11.46
CA GLY A 90 -0.25 3.08 10.51
C GLY A 90 -0.74 3.21 9.06
N LYS A 91 -1.93 2.68 8.72
CA LYS A 91 -2.47 2.70 7.35
C LYS A 91 -3.56 3.74 7.20
N TYR A 92 -3.25 4.79 6.44
CA TYR A 92 -4.14 5.92 6.21
C TYR A 92 -4.19 6.26 4.74
N TRP A 93 -5.35 6.69 4.25
CA TRP A 93 -5.44 7.41 2.99
C TRP A 93 -4.87 8.80 3.20
N VAL A 94 -4.14 9.30 2.19
CA VAL A 94 -3.58 10.65 2.20
C VAL A 94 -4.21 11.46 1.07
N ILE A 95 -4.73 12.63 1.44
CA ILE A 95 -5.30 13.61 0.54
C ILE A 95 -4.39 14.84 0.52
N HIS A 96 -4.03 15.29 -0.68
CA HIS A 96 -3.31 16.53 -0.90
C HIS A 96 -4.25 17.49 -1.59
N GLY A 97 -4.20 18.77 -1.27
CA GLY A 97 -4.99 19.80 -1.96
C GLY A 97 -4.72 21.21 -1.43
N PRO A 98 -5.34 22.23 -2.06
CA PRO A 98 -5.17 23.60 -1.63
C PRO A 98 -5.62 23.80 -0.18
N THR A 99 -4.90 24.62 0.57
CA THR A 99 -5.33 25.04 1.91
C THR A 99 -6.72 25.65 1.84
N GLY A 100 -7.61 25.18 2.71
CA GLY A 100 -8.99 25.64 2.80
C GLY A 100 -9.96 24.92 1.86
N ASP A 101 -9.49 24.02 0.98
CA ASP A 101 -10.37 23.22 0.13
C ASP A 101 -11.30 22.34 0.97
N HIS A 102 -12.55 22.24 0.53
CA HIS A 102 -13.57 21.42 1.16
C HIS A 102 -13.72 20.12 0.40
N VAL A 103 -13.34 19.03 1.05
CA VAL A 103 -13.47 17.69 0.48
C VAL A 103 -14.59 16.92 1.18
N THR A 104 -15.31 16.12 0.41
CA THR A 104 -16.32 15.20 0.94
C THR A 104 -15.78 13.78 0.84
N ILE A 105 -15.69 13.13 2.00
CA ILE A 105 -15.32 11.71 2.13
C ILE A 105 -16.62 10.91 2.14
N GLU A 106 -16.71 9.93 1.27
CA GLU A 106 -17.84 9.01 1.16
C GLU A 106 -17.38 7.57 1.39
N LEU A 107 -18.17 6.83 2.14
CA LEU A 107 -18.09 5.38 2.28
C LEU A 107 -19.36 4.78 1.69
N GLN A 108 -19.22 3.81 0.79
CA GLN A 108 -20.34 3.05 0.24
C GLN A 108 -20.10 1.55 0.45
N LEU A 109 -21.10 0.84 0.98
CA LEU A 109 -21.05 -0.58 1.30
C LEU A 109 -22.16 -1.32 0.55
N LYS A 110 -21.84 -1.91 -0.60
CA LYS A 110 -22.86 -2.54 -1.47
C LYS A 110 -22.32 -3.82 -2.09
N ASP A 111 -23.10 -4.90 -2.02
CA ASP A 111 -22.80 -6.19 -2.69
C ASP A 111 -21.37 -6.68 -2.43
N GLU A 112 -20.95 -6.72 -1.14
CA GLU A 112 -19.59 -7.06 -0.68
C GLU A 112 -18.48 -6.08 -1.11
N LEU A 113 -18.79 -5.11 -1.97
CA LEU A 113 -17.87 -4.07 -2.39
C LEU A 113 -17.92 -2.89 -1.41
N THR A 114 -16.82 -2.71 -0.69
CA THR A 114 -16.52 -1.45 0.00
C THR A 114 -15.88 -0.46 -0.97
N VAL A 115 -16.43 0.75 -1.05
CA VAL A 115 -15.91 1.86 -1.85
C VAL A 115 -15.70 3.08 -0.98
N VAL A 116 -14.51 3.67 -1.04
CA VAL A 116 -14.20 4.96 -0.40
C VAL A 116 -13.96 5.99 -1.48
N ARG A 117 -14.60 7.16 -1.38
CA ARG A 117 -14.41 8.26 -2.32
C ARG A 117 -14.03 9.53 -1.60
N VAL A 118 -13.17 10.33 -2.23
CA VAL A 118 -12.88 11.71 -1.83
C VAL A 118 -13.25 12.59 -3.02
N LYS A 119 -14.19 13.51 -2.80
CA LYS A 119 -14.64 14.48 -3.79
C LYS A 119 -14.20 15.88 -3.39
N SER A 120 -13.54 16.59 -4.30
CA SER A 120 -13.18 17.99 -4.22
C SER A 120 -13.71 18.69 -5.47
N ALA A 121 -14.25 19.90 -5.32
CA ALA A 121 -14.62 20.72 -6.48
C ALA A 121 -13.40 21.16 -7.30
N ILE A 122 -12.23 21.24 -6.66
CA ILE A 122 -10.98 21.70 -7.27
C ILE A 122 -10.20 20.52 -7.88
N GLN A 123 -10.15 19.39 -7.18
CA GLN A 123 -9.28 18.26 -7.53
C GLN A 123 -10.03 17.08 -8.16
N GLY A 124 -11.35 17.19 -8.29
CA GLY A 124 -12.20 16.12 -8.80
C GLY A 124 -12.42 15.02 -7.77
N MET A 125 -12.52 13.78 -8.25
CA MET A 125 -12.89 12.63 -7.42
C MET A 125 -11.82 11.55 -7.46
N LYS A 126 -11.40 11.09 -6.28
CA LYS A 126 -10.60 9.88 -6.11
C LYS A 126 -11.46 8.77 -5.52
N THR A 127 -11.30 7.55 -6.03
CA THR A 127 -12.06 6.37 -5.60
C THR A 127 -11.11 5.23 -5.30
N TRP A 128 -11.30 4.59 -4.15
CA TRP A 128 -10.65 3.32 -3.77
C TRP A 128 -11.73 2.27 -3.61
N THR A 129 -11.42 1.03 -3.96
CA THR A 129 -12.35 -0.10 -3.84
C THR A 129 -11.70 -1.26 -3.12
N SER A 130 -12.49 -2.09 -2.46
CA SER A 130 -12.01 -3.37 -1.87
C SER A 130 -11.66 -4.45 -2.90
N LYS A 131 -11.98 -4.24 -4.17
CA LYS A 131 -11.60 -5.15 -5.26
C LYS A 131 -10.08 -5.18 -5.42
N ASP A 132 -9.53 -6.38 -5.35
CA ASP A 132 -8.12 -6.60 -5.63
C ASP A 132 -7.79 -6.39 -7.11
N ASN A 133 -6.65 -5.77 -7.35
CA ASN A 133 -6.00 -5.71 -8.64
C ASN A 133 -4.55 -6.17 -8.46
N ASP A 134 -4.08 -7.07 -9.32
CA ASP A 134 -2.81 -7.78 -9.07
C ASP A 134 -1.56 -6.90 -9.07
N ASP A 135 -1.68 -5.60 -9.36
CA ASP A 135 -0.57 -4.68 -9.48
C ASP A 135 -0.73 -3.40 -8.62
N TRP A 136 -1.43 -3.47 -7.48
CA TRP A 136 -1.50 -2.34 -6.55
C TRP A 136 -0.27 -2.21 -5.66
N HIS A 137 0.45 -3.32 -5.45
CA HIS A 137 1.61 -3.36 -4.57
C HIS A 137 2.74 -2.48 -5.07
N GLU A 138 3.44 -1.86 -4.12
CA GLU A 138 4.70 -1.17 -4.36
C GLU A 138 5.85 -2.04 -3.85
N PHE A 139 6.92 -2.13 -4.63
CA PHE A 139 8.13 -2.84 -4.23
C PHE A 139 9.27 -1.87 -4.05
N PHE A 140 10.04 -2.11 -3.00
CA PHE A 140 11.24 -1.37 -2.64
C PHE A 140 12.41 -2.34 -2.60
N ILE A 141 13.60 -1.86 -2.86
CA ILE A 141 14.83 -2.59 -2.60
C ILE A 141 15.39 -2.15 -1.25
N SER A 142 15.68 -3.09 -0.37
CA SER A 142 16.42 -2.85 0.88
C SER A 142 17.85 -3.35 0.69
N ARG A 143 18.84 -2.51 1.05
CA ARG A 143 20.26 -2.77 0.74
C ARG A 143 21.12 -2.61 1.97
N ARG A 144 22.14 -3.47 2.08
CA ARG A 144 23.11 -3.40 3.17
C ARG A 144 23.88 -2.08 3.18
N ALA A 145 24.23 -1.52 2.02
CA ALA A 145 24.93 -0.23 1.95
C ALA A 145 24.09 0.97 2.44
N MET A 146 22.78 0.80 2.61
CA MET A 146 21.86 1.81 3.14
C MET A 146 21.39 1.48 4.55
N ASP A 147 22.16 0.67 5.30
CA ASP A 147 21.76 0.17 6.62
C ASP A 147 20.37 -0.49 6.62
N TRP A 148 20.04 -1.19 5.53
CA TRP A 148 18.73 -1.80 5.26
C TRP A 148 17.55 -0.82 5.11
N ASP A 149 17.81 0.47 4.88
CA ASP A 149 16.78 1.40 4.40
C ASP A 149 16.28 1.00 3.01
N VAL A 150 15.10 1.49 2.66
CA VAL A 150 14.32 1.07 1.49
C VAL A 150 14.26 2.16 0.42
N GLU A 151 14.54 1.77 -0.81
CA GLU A 151 14.45 2.65 -1.99
C GLU A 151 13.35 2.13 -2.95
N PRO A 152 12.45 3.00 -3.45
CA PRO A 152 11.36 2.56 -4.31
C PRO A 152 11.86 2.01 -5.65
N MET A 153 11.26 0.91 -6.11
CA MET A 153 11.48 0.40 -7.45
C MET A 153 10.49 1.01 -8.44
N ARG A 154 10.95 1.27 -9.67
CA ARG A 154 10.11 1.76 -10.76
C ARG A 154 9.35 0.59 -11.38
N ARG A 155 8.02 0.66 -11.37
CA ARG A 155 7.16 -0.26 -12.14
C ARG A 155 7.41 -0.11 -13.65
N VAL A 156 7.40 -1.21 -14.39
CA VAL A 156 7.54 -1.24 -15.85
C VAL A 156 6.15 -1.40 -16.46
N ASP A 157 5.60 -0.34 -17.04
CA ASP A 157 4.21 -0.36 -17.56
C ASP A 157 3.99 -1.39 -18.69
N ALA A 158 5.03 -1.67 -19.48
CA ALA A 158 4.98 -2.63 -20.57
C ALA A 158 5.04 -4.11 -20.13
N SER A 159 5.29 -4.39 -18.84
CA SER A 159 5.50 -5.74 -18.32
C SER A 159 4.79 -5.92 -16.98
N ARG A 160 3.77 -6.79 -16.96
CA ARG A 160 2.91 -6.99 -15.78
C ARG A 160 3.73 -7.49 -14.59
N GLY A 161 3.57 -6.84 -13.44
CA GLY A 161 4.27 -7.17 -12.19
C GLY A 161 5.78 -6.99 -12.20
N GLU A 162 6.35 -6.31 -13.20
CA GLU A 162 7.79 -6.07 -13.26
C GLU A 162 8.17 -4.70 -12.67
N TYR A 163 9.19 -4.71 -11.81
CA TYR A 163 9.72 -3.56 -11.11
C TYR A 163 11.24 -3.54 -11.27
N ARG A 164 11.84 -2.35 -11.42
CA ARG A 164 13.28 -2.19 -11.63
C ARG A 164 13.88 -1.04 -10.84
N CYS A 165 15.15 -1.18 -10.48
CA CYS A 165 15.98 -0.10 -9.95
C CYS A 165 17.44 -0.28 -10.41
N THR A 166 18.26 0.75 -10.20
CA THR A 166 19.70 0.68 -10.45
C THR A 166 20.45 0.58 -9.13
N VAL A 167 21.50 -0.25 -9.11
CA VAL A 167 22.36 -0.43 -7.94
C VAL A 167 23.82 -0.24 -8.37
N THR A 168 24.51 0.68 -7.70
CA THR A 168 25.95 0.91 -7.91
C THR A 168 26.73 0.25 -6.79
N LEU A 169 27.70 -0.60 -7.14
CA LEU A 169 28.54 -1.27 -6.15
C LEU A 169 29.53 -0.29 -5.51
N GLY A 170 29.58 -0.29 -4.18
CA GLY A 170 30.58 0.46 -3.41
C GLY A 170 31.99 -0.16 -3.46
N ASP A 171 32.87 0.32 -2.58
CA ASP A 171 34.30 -0.03 -2.57
C ASP A 171 34.60 -1.52 -2.34
N SER A 172 33.69 -2.25 -1.70
CA SER A 172 33.80 -3.70 -1.50
C SER A 172 33.59 -4.50 -2.79
N GLY A 173 32.95 -3.91 -3.81
CA GLY A 173 32.48 -4.63 -4.99
C GLY A 173 31.36 -5.64 -4.69
N ILE A 174 30.70 -5.55 -3.53
CA ILE A 174 29.63 -6.45 -3.08
C ILE A 174 28.45 -5.60 -2.58
N GLU A 175 27.24 -5.99 -2.95
CA GLU A 175 25.99 -5.46 -2.38
C GLU A 175 25.06 -6.61 -2.03
N ASP A 176 24.51 -6.58 -0.82
CA ASP A 176 23.54 -7.55 -0.33
C ASP A 176 22.15 -6.86 -0.31
N PHE A 177 21.13 -7.50 -0.85
CA PHE A 177 19.80 -6.89 -0.97
C PHE A 177 18.63 -7.87 -0.80
N GLN A 178 17.48 -7.29 -0.47
CA GLN A 178 16.16 -7.91 -0.40
C GLN A 178 15.13 -6.98 -1.05
N PHE A 179 13.90 -7.45 -1.24
CA PHE A 179 12.79 -6.58 -1.59
C PHE A 179 11.80 -6.46 -0.44
N VAL A 180 11.19 -5.29 -0.32
CA VAL A 180 10.18 -4.98 0.70
C VAL A 180 8.90 -4.61 -0.03
N MET A 181 7.80 -5.26 0.33
CA MET A 181 6.48 -4.98 -0.24
C MET A 181 5.76 -3.91 0.59
N ASP A 182 5.19 -2.90 -0.06
CA ASP A 182 4.39 -1.82 0.54
C ASP A 182 5.09 -1.06 1.69
N ARG A 183 6.43 -1.00 1.65
CA ARG A 183 7.29 -0.38 2.68
C ARG A 183 7.11 -1.00 4.08
N ASP A 184 6.65 -2.24 4.13
CA ASP A 184 6.37 -3.00 5.34
C ASP A 184 7.49 -4.04 5.56
N MET A 185 8.34 -3.82 6.57
CA MET A 185 9.49 -4.68 6.86
C MET A 185 9.08 -6.08 7.33
N GLU A 186 7.81 -6.33 7.63
CA GLU A 186 7.30 -7.69 7.88
C GLU A 186 6.90 -8.43 6.59
N LYS A 187 7.03 -7.78 5.42
CA LYS A 187 6.69 -8.32 4.11
C LYS A 187 7.90 -8.31 3.18
N LEU A 188 8.92 -9.08 3.57
CA LEU A 188 10.16 -9.22 2.80
C LEU A 188 10.00 -10.30 1.73
N LEU A 189 10.52 -10.02 0.54
CA LEU A 189 10.86 -11.04 -0.44
C LEU A 189 12.37 -11.27 -0.37
N TYR A 190 12.75 -12.52 -0.23
CA TYR A 190 14.13 -12.95 0.00
C TYR A 190 14.40 -14.30 -0.67
N PRO A 191 15.65 -14.69 -0.93
CA PRO A 191 15.96 -16.02 -1.44
C PRO A 191 15.84 -17.08 -0.33
N HIS A 192 15.45 -18.32 -0.68
CA HIS A 192 15.48 -19.47 0.24
C HIS A 192 16.87 -19.82 0.82
N ARG A 193 17.95 -19.17 0.36
CA ARG A 193 19.32 -19.34 0.84
C ARG A 193 20.03 -18.01 0.92
N GLY A 194 20.85 -17.80 1.96
CA GLY A 194 21.59 -16.56 2.14
C GLY A 194 22.67 -16.33 1.08
N PHE A 195 22.90 -15.05 0.75
CA PHE A 195 23.89 -14.57 -0.22
C PHE A 195 23.76 -15.20 -1.61
N ALA A 196 22.53 -15.45 -2.05
CA ALA A 196 22.26 -16.09 -3.34
C ALA A 196 22.70 -15.22 -4.52
N GLY A 197 23.43 -15.80 -5.47
CA GLY A 197 23.71 -15.19 -6.76
C GLY A 197 22.50 -15.23 -7.72
N LEU A 198 22.74 -14.86 -8.98
CA LEU A 198 21.71 -14.79 -10.00
C LEU A 198 21.17 -16.20 -10.31
N ALA A 199 19.84 -16.36 -10.26
CA ALA A 199 19.16 -17.64 -10.46
C ALA A 199 19.59 -18.77 -9.49
N GLU A 200 20.19 -18.42 -8.36
CA GLU A 200 20.64 -19.38 -7.34
C GLU A 200 19.68 -19.51 -6.15
N GLY A 201 18.82 -18.51 -5.95
CA GLY A 201 17.91 -18.40 -4.82
C GLY A 201 16.49 -18.14 -5.29
N ALA A 202 15.63 -19.16 -5.22
CA ALA A 202 14.19 -19.02 -5.43
C ALA A 202 13.60 -18.05 -4.41
N VAL A 203 12.71 -17.17 -4.87
CA VAL A 203 12.00 -16.18 -4.04
C VAL A 203 11.12 -16.88 -3.00
N CYS A 204 11.18 -16.40 -1.77
CA CYS A 204 10.32 -16.71 -0.63
C CYS A 204 9.62 -15.42 -0.13
N GLY A 205 8.66 -15.59 0.78
CA GLY A 205 7.81 -14.50 1.28
C GLY A 205 6.60 -14.20 0.37
N PRO A 206 5.91 -13.07 0.57
CA PRO A 206 6.25 -11.98 1.49
C PRO A 206 5.97 -12.35 2.96
N ASP A 207 7.02 -12.35 3.81
CA ASP A 207 6.92 -12.55 5.26
C ASP A 207 8.15 -11.99 6.00
N SER A 208 8.20 -12.14 7.33
CA SER A 208 9.27 -11.61 8.20
C SER A 208 10.40 -12.61 8.49
N ASN A 209 10.42 -13.78 7.82
CA ASN A 209 11.42 -14.83 8.06
C ASN A 209 12.71 -14.64 7.23
N GLY A 210 12.84 -13.51 6.53
CA GLY A 210 13.96 -13.22 5.65
C GLY A 210 15.27 -12.84 6.35
N ASP A 211 15.36 -12.92 7.67
CA ASP A 211 16.57 -12.47 8.38
C ASP A 211 17.83 -13.18 7.86
N MET A 212 18.86 -12.40 7.53
CA MET A 212 20.12 -12.83 6.89
C MET A 212 19.98 -13.55 5.52
N LEU A 213 18.79 -13.62 4.93
CA LEU A 213 18.56 -14.23 3.61
C LEU A 213 18.52 -13.15 2.54
N CYS A 214 19.63 -12.92 1.83
CA CYS A 214 19.71 -11.88 0.80
C CYS A 214 20.26 -12.40 -0.52
N TRP A 215 19.92 -11.72 -1.61
CA TRP A 215 20.66 -11.85 -2.87
C TRP A 215 21.94 -11.03 -2.78
N ARG A 216 22.97 -11.45 -3.52
CA ARG A 216 24.27 -10.79 -3.55
C ARG A 216 24.66 -10.41 -4.97
N LEU A 217 24.88 -9.10 -5.18
CA LEU A 217 25.61 -8.59 -6.32
C LEU A 217 27.11 -8.66 -6.04
N SER A 218 27.90 -8.96 -7.07
CA SER A 218 29.36 -8.95 -6.99
C SER A 218 29.97 -8.46 -8.30
N GLY A 219 30.99 -7.60 -8.19
CA GLY A 219 31.63 -6.95 -9.32
C GLY A 219 32.81 -6.09 -8.89
N ARG A 220 33.26 -5.18 -9.78
CA ARG A 220 34.26 -4.17 -9.41
C ARG A 220 33.55 -2.98 -8.76
N PRO A 221 34.22 -2.26 -7.85
CA PRO A 221 33.72 -0.98 -7.36
C PRO A 221 33.29 -0.06 -8.50
N GLY A 222 32.15 0.61 -8.33
CA GLY A 222 31.55 1.51 -9.31
C GLY A 222 30.80 0.82 -10.45
N HIS A 223 30.77 -0.52 -10.55
CA HIS A 223 29.88 -1.19 -11.49
C HIS A 223 28.42 -0.92 -11.15
N VAL A 224 27.61 -0.69 -12.18
CA VAL A 224 26.17 -0.46 -12.06
C VAL A 224 25.40 -1.67 -12.58
N TYR A 225 24.36 -2.07 -11.87
CA TYR A 225 23.46 -3.15 -12.23
C TYR A 225 22.02 -2.62 -12.31
N GLU A 226 21.28 -3.05 -13.33
CA GLU A 226 19.82 -3.00 -13.31
C GLU A 226 19.33 -4.24 -12.58
N VAL A 227 18.66 -4.05 -11.45
CA VAL A 227 18.03 -5.12 -10.66
C VAL A 227 16.54 -5.10 -10.93
N ALA A 228 15.94 -6.27 -11.12
CA ALA A 228 14.55 -6.43 -11.47
C ALA A 228 13.86 -7.51 -10.64
N LEU A 229 12.59 -7.27 -10.34
CA LEU A 229 11.66 -8.18 -9.71
C LEU A 229 10.43 -8.32 -10.62
N ASN A 230 10.07 -9.53 -11.00
CA ASN A 230 8.80 -9.86 -11.65
C ASN A 230 8.01 -10.82 -10.75
N VAL A 231 6.98 -10.29 -10.08
CA VAL A 231 6.19 -11.06 -9.10
C VAL A 231 5.23 -12.06 -9.72
N HIS A 232 5.00 -11.99 -11.03
CA HIS A 232 4.14 -12.91 -11.77
C HIS A 232 4.94 -13.95 -12.57
N HIS A 233 6.27 -14.01 -12.41
CA HIS A 233 7.08 -15.01 -13.10
C HIS A 233 6.85 -16.40 -12.49
N GLU A 234 6.49 -17.39 -13.32
CA GLU A 234 6.12 -18.75 -12.87
C GLU A 234 7.28 -19.50 -12.18
N ASP A 235 8.50 -19.28 -12.67
CA ASP A 235 9.72 -19.86 -12.10
C ASP A 235 10.27 -18.94 -10.99
N PRO A 236 10.26 -19.34 -9.71
CA PRO A 236 10.68 -18.50 -8.60
C PRO A 236 12.19 -18.20 -8.61
N LEU A 237 13.01 -18.95 -9.37
CA LEU A 237 14.43 -18.64 -9.57
C LEU A 237 14.65 -17.49 -10.56
N LYS A 238 13.63 -17.14 -11.34
CA LYS A 238 13.67 -16.10 -12.38
C LYS A 238 12.80 -14.88 -12.07
N MET A 239 12.04 -14.92 -10.97
CA MET A 239 11.35 -13.75 -10.43
C MET A 239 12.32 -12.61 -10.15
N VAL A 240 13.55 -12.90 -9.76
CA VAL A 240 14.59 -11.89 -9.53
C VAL A 240 15.72 -12.09 -10.53
N TRP A 241 16.10 -11.01 -11.20
CA TRP A 241 17.26 -11.01 -12.07
C TRP A 241 17.98 -9.67 -12.02
N TRP A 242 19.24 -9.66 -12.45
CA TRP A 242 20.00 -8.45 -12.62
C TRP A 242 20.99 -8.58 -13.77
N ARG A 243 21.32 -7.45 -14.37
CA ARG A 243 22.37 -7.37 -15.39
C ARG A 243 23.23 -6.15 -15.17
N LYS A 244 24.52 -6.27 -15.45
CA LYS A 244 25.42 -5.13 -15.45
C LYS A 244 25.03 -4.19 -16.60
N ILE A 245 24.96 -2.90 -16.31
CA ILE A 245 24.75 -1.85 -17.32
C ILE A 245 26.00 -0.95 -17.36
N SER A 246 26.37 -0.48 -18.55
CA SER A 246 27.44 0.50 -18.72
C SER A 246 26.94 1.87 -18.25
N ALA A 247 27.78 2.61 -17.52
CA ALA A 247 27.49 3.97 -17.09
C ALA A 247 27.57 5.01 -18.25
N GLU A 248 27.35 4.59 -19.50
CA GLU A 248 27.57 5.41 -20.69
C GLU A 248 26.23 5.92 -21.26
N LEU A 249 25.94 7.19 -20.94
CA LEU A 249 25.01 8.15 -21.58
C LEU A 249 23.48 7.92 -21.50
N GLU A 250 22.84 8.56 -20.50
CA GLU A 250 21.62 9.36 -20.75
C GLU A 250 21.95 10.85 -20.54
N LEU A 251 22.63 11.43 -21.54
CA LEU A 251 22.46 12.83 -21.89
C LEU A 251 21.74 12.86 -23.23
N THR A 252 20.42 12.68 -23.19
CA THR A 252 19.51 13.21 -24.22
C THR A 252 18.27 13.71 -23.52
N ASP A 253 18.39 14.93 -22.99
CA ASP A 253 17.28 15.88 -22.95
C ASP A 253 17.02 16.32 -24.39
N SER A 254 15.80 16.14 -24.89
CA SER A 254 15.07 17.02 -25.83
C SER A 254 13.65 16.51 -26.01
#